data_AF-A0A557SRB6-F1
#
_entry.id   AF-A0A557SRB6-F1
#
_cell.length_a   1.000
_cell.length_b   1.000
_cell.length_c   1.000
_cell.angle_alpha   90.00
_cell.angle_beta   90.00
_cell.angle_gamma   90.00
#
_symmetry.space_group_name_H-M   'P 1'
#
loop_
_entity.id
_entity.type
_entity.pdbx_description
1 polymer ?
#
loop_
_entity_poly.entity_id
_entity_poly.type
_entity_poly.pdbx_seq_one_letter_code
_entity_poly.pdbx_strand_id
1 'polypeptide(L)'
;MSYGSATPSEPSMKKLVLIFGIIAIGAFIILSIFVFPIKNLIRDDVTAEVKILSKNDGICVVDTADHPRGINPCPYVAGDTVIVKYKEGTSDIISHELKL
;
A
#
# COMPACT_ATOMS: atom_id res chain seq x y z
N MET A 1 -8.87 -61.31 -21.92
CA MET A 1 -8.45 -60.00 -21.38
C MET A 1 -9.62 -59.43 -20.60
N SER A 2 -9.49 -59.32 -19.28
CA SER A 2 -10.55 -58.86 -18.38
C SER A 2 -10.43 -57.35 -18.23
N TYR A 3 -11.38 -56.59 -18.79
CA TYR A 3 -11.48 -55.16 -18.52
C TYR A 3 -12.21 -54.99 -17.20
N GLY A 4 -11.45 -54.72 -16.13
CA GLY A 4 -12.01 -54.28 -14.87
C GLY A 4 -12.74 -52.96 -15.07
N SER A 5 -14.07 -53.02 -15.08
CA SER A 5 -14.93 -51.84 -15.05
C SER A 5 -14.80 -51.18 -13.68
N ALA A 6 -14.02 -50.10 -13.60
CA ALA A 6 -14.07 -49.20 -12.47
C ALA A 6 -15.44 -48.52 -12.46
N THR A 7 -16.32 -48.93 -11.53
CA THR A 7 -17.59 -48.24 -11.29
C THR A 7 -17.30 -46.85 -10.73
N PRO A 8 -17.95 -45.78 -11.22
CA PRO A 8 -17.85 -44.46 -10.63
C PRO A 8 -18.41 -44.55 -9.21
N SER A 9 -17.55 -44.46 -8.19
CA SER A 9 -18.01 -44.30 -6.82
C SER A 9 -18.77 -42.98 -6.74
N GLU A 10 -20.08 -43.00 -6.53
CA GLU A 10 -20.86 -41.78 -6.29
C GLU A 10 -20.22 -41.01 -5.13
N PRO A 11 -19.64 -39.82 -5.39
CA PRO A 11 -19.06 -39.04 -4.32
C PRO A 11 -20.20 -38.60 -3.41
N SER A 12 -20.10 -38.92 -2.11
CA SER A 12 -21.01 -38.39 -1.10
C SER A 12 -21.13 -36.88 -1.26
N MET A 13 -22.35 -36.34 -1.24
CA MET A 13 -22.62 -34.90 -1.38
C MET A 13 -21.74 -34.04 -0.45
N LYS A 14 -21.45 -34.55 0.75
CA LYS A 14 -20.54 -33.91 1.72
C LYS A 14 -19.11 -33.76 1.18
N LYS A 15 -18.61 -34.77 0.47
CA LYS A 15 -17.28 -34.78 -0.15
C LYS A 15 -17.23 -33.82 -1.34
N LEU A 16 -18.31 -33.74 -2.11
CA LEU A 16 -18.40 -32.85 -3.27
C LEU A 16 -18.47 -31.37 -2.85
N VAL A 17 -19.27 -31.06 -1.83
CA VAL A 17 -19.31 -29.72 -1.21
C VAL A 17 -17.95 -29.33 -0.63
N LEU A 18 -17.25 -30.26 0.04
CA LEU A 18 -15.91 -29.99 0.58
C LEU A 18 -14.90 -29.66 -0.52
N ILE A 19 -14.87 -30.45 -1.59
CA ILE A 19 -13.97 -30.23 -2.73
C ILE A 19 -14.29 -28.91 -3.42
N PHE A 20 -15.57 -28.63 -3.68
CA PHE A 20 -16.01 -27.37 -4.27
C PHE A 20 -15.60 -26.17 -3.41
N GLY A 21 -15.78 -26.25 -2.08
CA GLY A 21 -15.37 -25.21 -1.16
C GLY A 21 -13.88 -24.90 -1.22
N ILE A 22 -13.03 -25.93 -1.26
CA ILE A 22 -11.57 -25.76 -1.38
C ILE A 22 -11.20 -25.08 -2.70
N ILE A 23 -11.79 -25.51 -3.81
CA ILE A 23 -11.55 -24.92 -5.14
C ILE A 23 -12.02 -23.47 -5.17
N ALA A 24 -13.21 -23.17 -4.64
CA ALA A 24 -13.77 -21.82 -4.62
C ALA A 24 -12.90 -20.86 -3.79
N ILE A 25 -12.45 -21.28 -2.60
CA ILE A 25 -11.55 -20.47 -1.77
C ILE A 25 -10.21 -20.26 -2.46
N GLY A 26 -9.63 -21.31 -3.05
CA GLY A 26 -8.38 -21.21 -3.80
C GLY A 26 -8.49 -20.23 -4.98
N ALA A 27 -9.55 -20.35 -5.78
CA ALA A 27 -9.82 -19.43 -6.87
C ALA A 27 -10.03 -17.99 -6.38
N PHE A 28 -10.75 -17.80 -5.28
CA PHE A 28 -10.98 -16.49 -4.69
C PHE A 28 -9.67 -15.81 -4.25
N ILE A 29 -8.75 -16.53 -3.62
CA ILE A 29 -7.44 -15.98 -3.20
C ILE A 29 -6.63 -15.56 -4.42
N ILE A 30 -6.56 -16.42 -5.44
CA ILE A 30 -5.85 -16.13 -6.69
C ILE A 30 -6.44 -14.88 -7.35
N LEU A 31 -7.76 -14.84 -7.57
CA LEU A 31 -8.43 -13.69 -8.16
C LEU A 31 -8.24 -12.43 -7.32
N SER A 32 -8.25 -12.53 -5.98
CA SER A 32 -8.02 -11.38 -5.12
C SER A 32 -6.63 -10.77 -5.29
N ILE A 33 -5.60 -11.58 -5.55
CA ILE A 33 -4.22 -11.08 -5.77
C ILE A 33 -4.07 -10.45 -7.16
N PHE A 34 -4.73 -11.00 -8.18
CA PHE A 34 -4.58 -10.54 -9.57
C PHE A 34 -5.58 -9.45 -9.99
N VAL A 35 -6.80 -9.47 -9.46
CA VAL A 35 -7.88 -8.53 -9.80
C VAL A 35 -7.85 -7.31 -8.87
N PHE A 36 -7.48 -7.48 -7.60
CA PHE A 36 -7.39 -6.37 -6.66
C PHE A 36 -5.92 -6.01 -6.38
N PRO A 37 -5.50 -4.75 -6.61
CA PRO A 37 -4.11 -4.35 -6.49
C PRO A 37 -3.74 -4.06 -5.02
N ILE A 38 -3.78 -5.08 -4.14
CA ILE A 38 -3.37 -4.91 -2.73
C ILE A 38 -1.97 -4.30 -2.64
N LYS A 39 -1.08 -4.67 -3.57
CA LYS A 39 0.31 -4.17 -3.64
C LYS A 39 0.41 -2.66 -3.83
N ASN A 40 -0.56 -2.01 -4.48
CA ASN A 40 -0.54 -0.56 -4.72
C ASN A 40 -1.32 0.24 -3.66
N LEU A 41 -2.00 -0.44 -2.72
CA LEU A 41 -2.73 0.26 -1.65
C LEU A 41 -1.82 0.68 -0.49
N ILE A 42 -0.67 0.04 -0.33
CA ILE A 42 0.32 0.39 0.69
C ILE A 42 1.20 1.48 0.08
N ARG A 43 0.90 2.74 0.42
CA ARG A 43 1.72 3.88 0.00
C ARG A 43 3.10 3.77 0.64
N ASP A 44 4.14 3.97 -0.16
CA ASP A 44 5.51 3.94 0.32
C ASP A 44 5.79 5.14 1.24
N ASP A 45 6.49 4.87 2.34
CA ASP A 45 7.01 5.89 3.24
C ASP A 45 8.31 6.45 2.64
N VAL A 46 8.26 7.70 2.20
CA VAL A 46 9.38 8.40 1.57
C VAL A 46 10.06 9.29 2.60
N THR A 47 11.39 9.20 2.70
CA THR A 47 12.22 10.14 3.46
C THR A 47 13.00 11.00 2.48
N ALA A 48 12.77 12.31 2.48
CA ALA A 48 13.40 13.25 1.54
C ALA A 48 14.07 14.41 2.27
N GLU A 49 15.21 14.84 1.75
CA GLU A 49 15.87 16.08 2.16
C GLU A 49 15.38 17.21 1.27
N VAL A 50 14.70 18.19 1.86
CA VAL A 50 14.05 19.27 1.12
C VAL A 50 14.39 20.61 1.75
N LYS A 51 14.40 21.66 0.93
CA LYS A 51 14.58 23.03 1.41
C LYS A 51 13.23 23.68 1.68
N ILE A 52 13.16 24.46 2.75
CA ILE A 52 12.00 25.31 3.02
C ILE A 52 11.99 26.44 1.97
N LEU A 53 10.97 26.44 1.11
CA LEU A 53 10.82 27.44 0.06
C LEU A 53 10.34 28.78 0.62
N SER A 54 9.34 28.72 1.50
CA SER A 54 8.72 29.88 2.10
C SER A 54 8.06 29.53 3.42
N LYS A 55 7.93 30.52 4.30
CA LYS A 55 7.23 30.45 5.57
C LYS A 55 6.19 31.58 5.62
N ASN A 56 4.93 31.23 5.83
CA ASN A 56 3.86 32.19 6.03
C ASN A 56 2.94 31.75 7.19
N ASP A 57 2.62 32.67 8.09
CA ASP A 57 1.73 32.43 9.24
C ASP A 57 2.01 31.13 10.04
N GLY A 58 3.30 30.79 10.21
CA GLY A 58 3.72 29.58 10.93
C GLY A 58 3.67 28.28 10.12
N ILE A 59 3.26 28.34 8.85
CA ILE A 59 3.25 27.22 7.90
C ILE A 59 4.44 27.35 6.96
N CYS A 60 5.22 26.27 6.80
CA CYS A 60 6.29 26.21 5.81
C CYS A 60 5.90 25.39 4.60
N VAL A 61 6.31 25.83 3.41
CA VAL A 61 6.14 25.07 2.18
C VAL A 61 7.46 24.42 1.79
N VAL A 62 7.42 23.11 1.56
CA VAL A 62 8.53 22.33 1.02
C VAL A 62 8.15 21.76 -0.33
N ASP A 63 9.12 21.70 -1.23
CA ASP A 63 8.95 20.99 -2.50
C ASP A 63 9.33 19.53 -2.29
N THR A 64 8.39 18.61 -2.53
CA THR A 64 8.69 17.18 -2.58
C THR A 64 8.55 16.67 -4.01
N ALA A 65 9.09 15.48 -4.29
CA ALA A 65 9.19 14.97 -5.67
C ALA A 65 7.85 14.85 -6.41
N ASP A 66 6.75 14.70 -5.67
CA ASP A 66 5.40 14.58 -6.21
C ASP A 66 4.66 15.92 -6.25
N HIS A 67 4.55 16.63 -5.12
CA HIS A 67 3.89 17.94 -5.05
C HIS A 67 4.41 18.79 -3.87
N PRO A 68 4.15 20.10 -3.83
CA PRO A 68 4.48 20.94 -2.68
C PRO A 68 3.64 20.59 -1.45
N ARG A 69 4.26 20.53 -0.27
CA ARG A 69 3.61 20.17 1.01
C ARG A 69 3.79 21.26 2.05
N GLY A 70 2.79 21.40 2.92
CA GLY A 70 2.81 22.32 4.04
C GLY A 70 3.19 21.63 5.36
N ILE A 71 4.11 22.22 6.12
CA ILE A 71 4.42 21.83 7.51
C ILE A 71 3.73 22.84 8.44
N ASN A 72 2.86 22.37 9.33
CA ASN A 72 2.22 23.20 10.36
C ASN A 72 2.14 22.41 11.70
N PRO A 73 2.64 22.96 12.82
CA PRO A 73 3.42 24.20 12.95
C PRO A 73 4.86 24.02 12.45
N CYS A 74 5.42 25.06 11.82
CA CYS A 74 6.80 25.04 11.32
C CYS A 74 7.75 25.91 12.17
N PRO A 75 8.73 25.30 12.87
CA PRO A 75 9.73 26.03 13.64
C PRO A 75 10.91 26.56 12.80
N TYR A 76 11.06 26.10 11.54
CA TYR A 76 12.22 26.40 10.68
C TYR A 76 12.10 27.74 9.94
N VAL A 77 13.17 28.17 9.27
CA VAL A 77 13.18 29.38 8.42
C VAL A 77 13.32 29.03 6.94
N ALA A 78 12.93 29.97 6.07
CA ALA A 78 13.11 29.80 4.62
C ALA A 78 14.59 29.65 4.28
N GLY A 79 14.92 28.65 3.47
CA GLY A 79 16.30 28.27 3.13
C GLY A 79 16.87 27.12 3.95
N ASP A 80 16.28 26.77 5.10
CA ASP A 80 16.69 25.61 5.90
C ASP A 80 16.51 24.31 5.13
N THR A 81 17.42 23.37 5.35
CA THR A 81 17.29 21.99 4.84
C THR A 81 16.69 21.12 5.93
N VAL A 82 15.57 20.47 5.62
CA VAL A 82 14.84 19.61 6.54
C VAL A 82 14.70 18.21 5.95
N ILE A 83 14.76 17.20 6.81
CA ILE A 83 14.45 15.82 6.47
C ILE A 83 12.97 15.62 6.76
N VAL A 84 12.18 15.37 5.72
CA VAL A 84 10.74 15.11 5.84
C VAL A 84 10.43 13.65 5.54
N LYS A 85 9.52 13.07 6.34
CA LYS A 85 8.95 11.74 6.11
C LYS A 85 7.49 11.91 5.72
N TYR A 86 7.09 11.35 4.59
CA TYR A 86 5.72 11.46 4.09
C TYR A 86 5.31 10.20 3.33
N LYS A 87 4.00 10.02 3.14
CA LYS A 87 3.47 8.97 2.27
C LYS A 87 3.28 9.51 0.86
N GLU A 88 3.78 8.78 -0.13
CA GLU A 88 3.61 9.20 -1.52
C GLU A 88 2.11 9.35 -1.87
N GLY A 89 1.77 10.43 -2.56
CA GLY A 89 0.40 10.74 -2.99
C GLY A 89 -0.57 11.17 -1.88
N THR A 90 -0.15 11.32 -0.61
CA THR A 90 -0.94 12.05 0.41
C THR A 90 -0.46 13.49 0.51
N SER A 91 -1.20 14.40 1.16
CA SER A 91 -0.70 15.73 1.50
C SER A 91 0.14 15.76 2.79
N ASP A 92 -0.07 14.78 3.66
CA ASP A 92 0.38 14.86 5.06
C ASP A 92 1.85 14.50 5.23
N ILE A 93 2.50 15.21 6.17
CA ILE A 93 3.87 14.96 6.62
C ILE A 93 3.81 14.21 7.94
N ILE A 94 4.48 13.07 8.01
CA ILE A 94 4.53 12.20 9.19
C ILE A 94 5.54 12.75 10.21
N SER A 95 6.70 13.20 9.74
CA SER A 95 7.78 13.71 10.58
C SER A 95 8.64 14.70 9.80
N HIS A 96 9.21 15.66 10.51
CA HIS A 96 10.12 16.66 9.98
C HIS A 96 11.21 16.94 11.00
N GLU A 97 12.48 16.96 10.56
CA GLU A 97 13.64 17.27 11.39
C GLU A 97 14.55 18.24 10.65
N LEU A 98 15.18 19.17 11.37
CA LEU A 98 16.19 20.04 10.77
C LEU A 98 17.44 19.22 10.49
N LYS A 99 17.94 19.30 9.25
CA LYS A 99 19.25 18.74 8.93
C LYS A 99 20.33 19.71 9.44
N LEU A 100 21.01 19.29 10.50
CA LEU A 100 22.15 20.01 11.10
C LEU A 100 23.39 19.96 10.21
#